data_AF-A0A3M3EKS4-F1
#
_entry.id   AF-A0A3M3EKS4-F1
#
_cell.length_a   1.000
_cell.length_b   1.000
_cell.length_c   1.000
_cell.angle_alpha   90.00
_cell.angle_beta   90.00
_cell.angle_gamma   90.00
#
_symmetry.space_group_name_H-M   'P 1'
#
loop_
_entity.id
_entity.type
_entity.pdbx_description
1 polymer ?
#
loop_
_entity_poly.entity_id
_entity_poly.type
_entity_poly.pdbx_seq_one_letter_code
_entity_poly.pdbx_strand_id
1 'polypeptide(L)'
;MKAPWSFARFLPLAGRLLARGRLPTLLFAVARKGAREGGRLGKLKDDLRLLQALCLAYWRGEYRAVSAKSLLSVVAGLMYFLSPMDAIPDLLPMFGMIDDIAVLAWIMKTLDDELSAFRAWRDSQSPEKLARVERLPDTPRQLQLQEQKKL
;
A
#
# COMPACT_ATOMS: atom_id res chain seq x y z
N MET A 1 -17.69 -3.60 -8.85
CA MET A 1 -17.33 -2.40 -9.65
C MET A 1 -16.11 -2.74 -10.49
N LYS A 2 -16.02 -2.27 -11.75
CA LYS A 2 -14.84 -2.50 -12.59
C LYS A 2 -13.69 -1.61 -12.11
N ALA A 3 -12.47 -2.14 -12.10
CA ALA A 3 -11.27 -1.37 -11.76
C ALA A 3 -11.03 -0.25 -12.79
N PRO A 4 -10.48 0.90 -12.39
CA PRO A 4 -10.04 1.93 -13.34
C PRO A 4 -9.08 1.34 -14.38
N TRP A 5 -9.25 1.70 -15.65
CA TRP A 5 -8.39 1.17 -16.73
C TRP A 5 -6.91 1.56 -16.53
N SER A 6 -6.66 2.74 -15.96
CA SER A 6 -5.34 3.21 -15.54
C SER A 6 -4.70 2.33 -14.46
N PHE A 7 -5.50 1.75 -13.57
CA PHE A 7 -5.02 0.87 -12.48
C PHE A 7 -4.60 -0.51 -13.00
N ALA A 8 -5.30 -1.07 -13.99
CA ALA A 8 -5.05 -2.43 -14.47
C ALA A 8 -3.62 -2.65 -14.97
N ARG A 9 -2.94 -1.58 -15.47
CA ARG A 9 -1.55 -1.62 -15.92
C ARG A 9 -0.54 -1.94 -14.79
N PHE A 10 -0.92 -1.67 -13.53
CA PHE A 10 -0.06 -1.86 -12.36
C PHE A 10 -0.16 -3.27 -11.75
N LEU A 11 -1.21 -4.04 -12.06
CA LEU A 11 -1.37 -5.42 -11.58
C LEU A 11 -0.17 -6.34 -11.92
N PRO A 12 0.34 -6.40 -13.18
CA PRO A 12 1.49 -7.24 -13.49
C PRO A 12 2.80 -6.74 -12.84
N LEU A 13 2.91 -5.43 -12.58
CA LEU A 13 4.06 -4.86 -11.88
C LEU A 13 4.02 -5.21 -10.39
N ALA A 14 2.85 -5.11 -9.77
CA ALA A 14 2.61 -5.48 -8.38
C ALA A 14 2.92 -6.96 -8.14
N GLY A 15 2.49 -7.85 -9.04
CA GLY A 15 2.79 -9.27 -8.97
C GLY A 15 4.30 -9.56 -9.01
N ARG A 16 5.04 -8.90 -9.92
CA ARG A 16 6.50 -9.01 -10.00
C ARG A 16 7.21 -8.45 -8.77
N LEU A 17 6.68 -7.37 -8.18
CA LEU A 17 7.24 -6.75 -6.98
C LEU A 17 7.07 -7.65 -5.75
N LEU A 18 5.88 -8.25 -5.60
CA LEU A 18 5.58 -9.26 -4.58
C LEU A 18 6.51 -10.47 -4.70
N ALA A 19 6.64 -11.02 -5.91
CA ALA A 19 7.51 -12.18 -6.17
C ALA A 19 8.99 -11.90 -5.88
N ARG A 20 9.44 -10.64 -5.99
CA ARG A 20 10.83 -10.22 -5.74
C ARG A 20 11.13 -9.79 -4.30
N GLY A 21 10.16 -9.87 -3.38
CA GLY A 21 10.33 -9.42 -1.99
C GLY A 21 10.48 -7.91 -1.80
N ARG A 22 10.25 -7.11 -2.85
CA ARG A 22 10.52 -5.65 -2.85
C ARG A 22 9.40 -4.79 -2.23
N LEU A 23 8.48 -5.41 -1.48
CA LEU A 23 7.39 -4.73 -0.79
C LEU A 23 7.86 -3.54 0.07
N PRO A 24 8.92 -3.66 0.87
CA PRO A 24 9.26 -2.58 1.78
C PRO A 24 9.82 -1.34 1.09
N THR A 25 10.44 -1.49 -0.10
CA THR A 25 10.86 -0.35 -0.92
C THR A 25 9.67 0.47 -1.41
N LEU A 26 8.61 -0.21 -1.84
CA LEU A 26 7.35 0.42 -2.22
C LEU A 26 6.76 1.18 -1.03
N LEU A 27 6.67 0.51 0.13
CA LEU A 27 6.09 1.10 1.34
C LEU A 27 6.85 2.33 1.83
N PHE A 28 8.18 2.28 1.80
CA PHE A 28 9.02 3.43 2.14
C PHE A 28 8.75 4.62 1.22
N ALA A 29 8.67 4.38 -0.08
CA ALA A 29 8.36 5.43 -1.04
C ALA A 29 6.94 6.00 -0.81
N VAL A 30 5.93 5.15 -0.54
CA VAL A 30 4.54 5.57 -0.25
C VAL A 30 4.50 6.46 0.98
N ALA A 31 5.13 6.03 2.08
CA ALA A 31 5.22 6.82 3.30
C ALA A 31 5.86 8.19 3.06
N ARG A 32 6.94 8.24 2.27
CA ARG A 32 7.63 9.48 1.92
C ARG A 32 6.76 10.42 1.07
N LYS A 33 6.00 9.90 0.10
CA LYS A 33 5.07 10.71 -0.73
C LYS A 33 3.90 11.21 0.11
N GLY A 34 3.25 10.34 0.89
CA GLY A 34 2.12 10.70 1.75
C GLY A 34 2.47 11.74 2.83
N ALA A 35 3.71 11.75 3.33
CA ALA A 35 4.19 12.78 4.26
C ALA A 35 4.29 14.17 3.60
N ARG A 36 4.62 14.25 2.30
CA ARG A 36 4.74 15.51 1.55
C ARG A 36 3.39 16.13 1.20
N GLU A 37 2.36 15.32 1.01
CA GLU A 37 1.00 15.76 0.65
C GLU A 37 0.11 16.02 1.89
N GLY A 38 0.65 15.82 3.09
CA GLY A 38 -0.08 15.66 4.36
C GLY A 38 -0.85 16.86 4.93
N GLY A 39 -0.94 17.99 4.22
CA GLY A 39 -1.66 19.19 4.67
C GLY A 39 -3.15 19.23 4.32
N ARG A 40 -3.64 18.46 3.33
CA ARG A 40 -5.01 18.62 2.77
C ARG A 40 -5.87 17.34 2.75
N LEU A 41 -5.37 16.20 3.20
CA LEU A 41 -5.98 14.88 2.91
C LEU A 41 -5.96 13.92 4.12
N GLY A 42 -6.61 14.30 5.22
CA GLY A 42 -6.62 13.52 6.48
C GLY A 42 -7.14 12.08 6.33
N LYS A 43 -8.33 11.89 5.75
CA LYS A 43 -8.92 10.55 5.55
C LYS A 43 -8.08 9.67 4.62
N LEU A 44 -7.54 10.25 3.55
CA LEU A 44 -6.66 9.55 2.60
C LEU A 44 -5.39 9.05 3.29
N LYS A 45 -4.83 9.84 4.22
CA LYS A 45 -3.66 9.47 4.99
C LYS A 45 -3.91 8.25 5.87
N ASP A 46 -5.09 8.17 6.50
CA ASP A 46 -5.47 7.03 7.33
C ASP A 46 -5.72 5.77 6.50
N ASP A 47 -6.36 5.91 5.34
CA ASP A 47 -6.54 4.82 4.38
C ASP A 47 -5.18 4.30 3.87
N LEU A 48 -4.28 5.21 3.46
CA LEU A 48 -2.91 4.86 3.07
C LEU A 48 -2.13 4.16 4.19
N ARG A 49 -2.27 4.61 5.44
CA ARG A 49 -1.63 3.97 6.60
C ARG A 49 -2.14 2.55 6.80
N LEU A 50 -3.46 2.33 6.68
CA LEU A 50 -4.03 1.00 6.80
C LEU A 50 -3.51 0.06 5.70
N LEU A 51 -3.50 0.51 4.45
CA LEU A 51 -3.00 -0.27 3.32
C LEU A 51 -1.51 -0.62 3.48
N GLN A 52 -0.70 0.33 3.98
CA GLN A 52 0.70 0.09 4.29
C GLN A 52 0.87 -0.92 5.43
N ALA A 53 0.11 -0.79 6.52
CA ALA A 53 0.14 -1.70 7.65
C ALA A 53 -0.23 -3.14 7.22
N LEU A 54 -1.24 -3.31 6.37
CA LEU A 54 -1.61 -4.61 5.81
C LEU A 54 -0.45 -5.24 5.04
N CYS A 55 0.20 -4.46 4.17
CA CYS A 55 1.35 -4.94 3.40
C CYS A 55 2.54 -5.31 4.29
N LEU A 56 2.82 -4.53 5.34
CA LEU A 56 3.87 -4.83 6.32
C LEU A 56 3.57 -6.10 7.10
N ALA A 57 2.35 -6.23 7.63
CA ALA A 57 1.92 -7.41 8.37
C ALA A 57 1.99 -8.68 7.51
N TYR A 58 1.57 -8.58 6.24
CA TYR A 58 1.69 -9.68 5.27
C TYR A 58 3.15 -10.03 4.96
N TRP A 59 3.99 -9.05 4.66
CA TRP A 59 5.40 -9.26 4.38
C TRP A 59 6.15 -9.85 5.58
N ARG A 60 5.81 -9.42 6.80
CA ARG A 60 6.38 -9.97 8.03
C ARG A 60 5.88 -11.38 8.33
N GLY A 61 4.73 -11.79 7.77
CA GLY A 61 4.11 -13.09 8.01
C GLY A 61 3.16 -13.09 9.22
N GLU A 62 2.88 -11.93 9.79
CA GLU A 62 2.06 -11.73 10.99
C GLU A 62 0.56 -11.77 10.68
N TYR A 63 0.20 -11.44 9.43
CA TYR A 63 -1.17 -11.50 8.93
C TYR A 63 -1.21 -12.13 7.53
N ARG A 64 -1.92 -13.26 7.39
CA ARG A 64 -2.09 -13.98 6.12
C ARG A 64 -3.55 -14.18 5.71
N ALA A 65 -4.49 -13.67 6.51
CA ALA A 65 -5.93 -13.77 6.25
C ALA A 65 -6.42 -12.72 5.24
N VAL A 66 -5.65 -12.49 4.19
CA VAL A 66 -5.95 -11.61 3.04
C VAL A 66 -5.82 -12.43 1.78
N SER A 67 -6.74 -12.29 0.84
CA SER A 67 -6.66 -13.05 -0.41
C SER A 67 -5.49 -12.53 -1.27
N ALA A 68 -4.87 -13.41 -2.05
CA ALA A 68 -3.77 -13.01 -2.93
C ALA A 68 -4.18 -11.92 -3.93
N LYS A 69 -5.44 -11.96 -4.40
CA LYS A 69 -6.02 -10.96 -5.30
C LYS A 69 -6.18 -9.60 -4.63
N SER A 70 -6.63 -9.57 -3.39
CA SER A 70 -6.81 -8.34 -2.63
C SER A 70 -5.47 -7.73 -2.27
N LEU A 71 -4.50 -8.52 -1.80
CA LEU A 71 -3.14 -8.05 -1.59
C LEU A 71 -2.53 -7.47 -2.87
N LEU A 72 -2.67 -8.18 -4.00
CA LEU A 72 -2.19 -7.69 -5.30
C LEU A 72 -2.82 -6.34 -5.65
N SER A 73 -4.12 -6.18 -5.37
CA SER A 73 -4.85 -4.95 -5.67
C SER A 73 -4.40 -3.78 -4.79
N VAL A 74 -4.14 -4.04 -3.50
CA VAL A 74 -3.55 -3.06 -2.58
C VAL A 74 -2.16 -2.62 -3.06
N VAL A 75 -1.29 -3.57 -3.38
CA VAL A 75 0.07 -3.28 -3.86
C VAL A 75 0.02 -2.47 -5.16
N ALA A 76 -0.85 -2.84 -6.11
CA ALA A 76 -1.04 -2.08 -7.34
C ALA A 76 -1.53 -0.65 -7.08
N GLY A 77 -2.44 -0.46 -6.10
CA GLY A 77 -2.92 0.86 -5.72
C GLY A 77 -1.85 1.73 -5.08
N LEU A 78 -1.03 1.14 -4.22
CA LEU A 78 0.13 1.80 -3.63
C LEU A 78 1.19 2.17 -4.69
N MET A 79 1.40 1.32 -5.69
CA MET A 79 2.28 1.62 -6.83
C MET A 79 1.73 2.74 -7.72
N TYR A 80 0.42 2.72 -7.99
CA TYR A 80 -0.28 3.77 -8.71
C TYR A 80 -0.10 5.12 -8.00
N PHE A 81 -0.34 5.16 -6.68
CA PHE A 81 -0.12 6.34 -5.85
C PHE A 81 1.32 6.85 -5.92
N LEU A 82 2.32 6.02 -6.21
CA LEU A 82 3.71 6.47 -6.35
C LEU A 82 4.10 7.00 -7.72
N SER A 83 3.25 6.84 -8.73
CA SER A 83 3.55 7.36 -10.05
C SER A 83 3.75 8.88 -9.96
N PRO A 84 4.85 9.46 -10.48
CA PRO A 84 5.15 10.89 -10.35
C PRO A 84 4.12 11.80 -11.04
N MET A 85 3.40 11.26 -12.02
CA MET A 85 2.31 11.85 -12.78
C MET A 85 1.53 10.65 -13.33
N ASP A 86 0.21 10.66 -13.35
CA ASP A 86 -0.47 9.67 -14.18
C ASP A 86 -0.13 9.99 -15.64
N ALA A 87 0.39 8.99 -16.35
CA ALA A 87 1.08 9.11 -17.63
C ALA A 87 0.15 9.50 -18.80
N ILE A 88 -0.37 10.72 -18.78
CA ILE A 88 -1.05 11.41 -19.89
C ILE A 88 -0.14 12.57 -20.33
N PRO A 89 0.58 12.44 -21.45
CA PRO A 89 0.98 13.61 -22.21
C PRO A 89 -0.29 14.25 -22.81
N ASP A 90 -0.43 15.54 -22.53
CA ASP A 90 -1.36 16.54 -23.11
C ASP A 90 -2.77 16.74 -22.48
N LEU A 91 -2.97 18.00 -22.01
CA LEU A 91 -4.18 18.85 -22.09
C LEU A 91 -5.07 19.22 -20.87
N LEU A 92 -4.74 18.95 -19.60
CA LEU A 92 -5.51 19.55 -18.47
C LEU A 92 -4.62 19.99 -17.29
N PRO A 93 -4.30 21.29 -17.12
CA PRO A 93 -3.38 21.80 -16.10
C PRO A 93 -3.91 21.80 -14.65
N MET A 94 -4.99 21.07 -14.32
CA MET A 94 -5.66 21.24 -13.01
C MET A 94 -6.41 20.01 -12.43
N PHE A 95 -6.05 18.76 -12.74
CA PHE A 95 -6.85 17.59 -12.25
C PHE A 95 -6.09 16.36 -11.73
N GLY A 96 -4.75 16.40 -11.63
CA GLY A 96 -3.94 15.21 -11.33
C GLY A 96 -4.18 14.51 -9.98
N MET A 97 -4.79 15.15 -8.97
CA MET A 97 -5.01 14.53 -7.64
C MET A 97 -6.31 13.71 -7.54
N ILE A 98 -7.27 13.88 -8.46
CA ILE A 98 -8.61 13.30 -8.31
C ILE A 98 -8.63 11.80 -8.63
N ASP A 99 -7.83 11.34 -9.60
CA ASP A 99 -7.81 9.92 -10.01
C ASP A 99 -7.17 9.03 -8.93
N ASP A 100 -6.11 9.48 -8.25
CA ASP A 100 -5.50 8.80 -7.10
C ASP A 100 -6.50 8.55 -5.95
N ILE A 101 -7.30 9.56 -5.63
CA ILE A 101 -8.34 9.44 -4.59
C ILE A 101 -9.41 8.45 -5.02
N ALA A 102 -9.80 8.46 -6.31
CA ALA A 102 -10.79 7.54 -6.84
C ALA A 102 -10.30 6.08 -6.80
N VAL A 103 -9.03 5.83 -7.14
CA VAL A 103 -8.42 4.49 -7.05
C VAL A 103 -8.37 4.02 -5.59
N LEU A 104 -7.93 4.87 -4.66
CA LEU A 104 -7.93 4.51 -3.24
C LEU A 104 -9.35 4.22 -2.74
N ALA A 105 -10.32 5.10 -3.01
CA ALA A 105 -11.70 4.91 -2.61
C ALA A 105 -12.29 3.61 -3.20
N TRP A 106 -11.95 3.29 -4.45
CA TRP A 106 -12.34 2.05 -5.10
C TRP A 106 -11.73 0.83 -4.41
N ILE A 107 -10.45 0.85 -4.03
CA ILE A 107 -9.80 -0.23 -3.27
C ILE A 107 -10.46 -0.39 -1.90
N MET A 108 -10.64 0.69 -1.17
CA MET A 108 -11.27 0.67 0.16
C MET A 108 -12.67 0.05 0.10
N LYS A 109 -13.46 0.40 -0.91
CA LYS A 109 -14.80 -0.16 -1.11
C LYS A 109 -14.79 -1.60 -1.60
N THR A 110 -13.87 -1.95 -2.50
CA THR A 110 -13.83 -3.29 -3.11
C THR A 110 -13.31 -4.33 -2.13
N LEU A 111 -12.45 -3.92 -1.20
CA LEU A 111 -11.80 -4.78 -0.22
C LEU A 111 -12.34 -4.56 1.19
N ASP A 112 -13.54 -3.99 1.33
CA ASP A 112 -14.09 -3.55 2.62
C ASP A 112 -14.12 -4.69 3.65
N ASP A 113 -14.55 -5.89 3.27
CA ASP A 113 -14.59 -7.06 4.14
C ASP A 113 -13.18 -7.48 4.62
N GLU A 114 -12.21 -7.56 3.70
CA GLU A 114 -10.83 -7.95 4.02
C GLU A 114 -10.12 -6.87 4.86
N LEU A 115 -10.36 -5.60 4.56
CA LEU A 115 -9.81 -4.48 5.33
C LEU A 115 -10.47 -4.38 6.71
N SER A 116 -11.75 -4.70 6.83
CA SER A 116 -12.45 -4.77 8.11
C SER A 116 -11.90 -5.90 8.98
N ALA A 117 -11.69 -7.09 8.40
CA ALA A 117 -11.04 -8.20 9.09
C ALA A 117 -9.61 -7.85 9.53
N PHE A 118 -8.85 -7.14 8.68
CA PHE A 118 -7.51 -6.67 9.03
C PHE A 118 -7.54 -5.62 10.15
N ARG A 119 -8.48 -4.66 10.11
CA ARG A 119 -8.67 -3.66 11.19
C ARG A 119 -8.96 -4.37 12.52
N ALA A 120 -9.91 -5.30 12.53
CA ALA A 120 -10.26 -6.05 13.74
C ALA A 120 -9.05 -6.82 14.31
N TRP A 121 -8.27 -7.48 13.44
CA TRP A 121 -7.03 -8.13 13.87
C TRP A 121 -6.02 -7.12 14.44
N ARG A 122 -5.81 -6.00 13.76
CA ARG A 122 -4.84 -4.98 14.16
C ARG A 122 -5.20 -4.38 15.52
N ASP A 123 -6.47 -4.04 15.71
CA ASP A 123 -6.99 -3.43 16.93
C ASP A 123 -6.98 -4.41 18.12
N SER A 124 -6.90 -5.72 17.86
CA SER A 124 -6.71 -6.74 18.89
C SER A 124 -5.25 -7.01 19.26
N GLN A 125 -4.26 -6.37 18.60
CA GLN A 125 -2.85 -6.57 18.90
C GLN A 125 -2.37 -5.62 20.01
N SER A 126 -1.38 -6.04 20.79
CA SER A 126 -0.77 -5.16 21.79
C SER A 126 0.01 -4.01 21.11
N PRO A 127 0.15 -2.84 21.76
CA PRO A 127 0.92 -1.71 21.23
C PRO A 127 2.36 -2.09 20.88
N GLU A 128 3.01 -2.95 21.67
CA GLU A 128 4.38 -3.42 21.44
C GLU A 128 4.47 -4.28 20.19
N LYS A 129 3.45 -5.12 19.95
CA LYS A 129 3.38 -5.93 18.74
C LYS A 129 3.16 -5.05 17.52
N LEU A 130 2.20 -4.12 17.57
CA LEU A 130 1.97 -3.17 16.48
C LEU A 130 3.21 -2.35 16.15
N ALA A 131 3.92 -1.85 17.18
CA ALA A 131 5.16 -1.10 17.01
C ALA A 131 6.28 -1.92 16.33
N ARG A 132 6.25 -3.25 16.39
CA ARG A 132 7.16 -4.14 15.65
C ARG A 132 6.67 -4.44 14.24
N VAL A 133 5.38 -4.74 14.11
CA VAL A 133 4.77 -5.12 12.83
C VAL A 133 4.77 -3.96 11.84
N GLU A 134 4.33 -2.78 12.29
CA GLU A 134 4.14 -1.59 11.46
C GLU A 134 5.40 -0.72 11.33
N ARG A 135 6.49 -1.12 11.97
CA ARG A 135 7.78 -0.44 11.80
C ARG A 135 8.23 -0.59 10.35
N LEU A 136 8.19 0.54 9.64
CA LEU A 136 8.91 0.72 8.38
C LEU A 136 10.41 0.53 8.66
N PRO A 137 11.12 -0.30 7.89
CA PRO A 137 12.56 -0.39 8.01
C PRO A 137 13.21 0.93 7.59
N ASP A 138 14.14 1.42 8.39
CA ASP A 138 14.76 2.73 8.22
C ASP A 138 15.67 2.78 7.00
N THR A 139 16.17 1.62 6.55
CA THR A 139 17.09 1.52 5.41
C THR A 139 16.90 0.25 4.57
N PRO A 140 17.21 0.29 3.25
CA PRO A 140 17.34 -0.89 2.38
C PRO A 140 18.31 -1.96 2.92
N ARG A 141 19.28 -1.57 3.76
CA ARG A 141 20.24 -2.48 4.38
C ARG A 141 19.62 -3.30 5.51
N GLN A 142 18.82 -2.67 6.38
CA GLN A 142 18.07 -3.39 7.43
C GLN A 142 17.07 -4.39 6.84
N LEU A 143 16.55 -4.09 5.64
CA LEU A 143 15.70 -4.98 4.88
C LEU A 143 16.39 -6.29 4.49
N GLN A 144 17.58 -6.19 3.88
CA GLN A 144 18.39 -7.35 3.52
C GLN A 144 18.75 -8.18 4.76
N LEU A 145 19.08 -7.53 5.88
CA LEU A 145 19.40 -8.23 7.14
C LEU A 145 18.18 -8.95 7.75
N GLN A 146 16.97 -8.40 7.61
CA GLN A 146 15.73 -9.07 8.06
C GLN A 146 15.36 -10.24 7.16
N GLU A 147 15.56 -10.14 5.85
CA GLU A 147 15.35 -11.26 4.92
C GLU A 147 16.36 -12.39 5.14
N GLN A 148 17.63 -12.07 5.41
CA GLN A 148 18.65 -13.08 5.71
C GLN A 148 18.44 -13.81 7.04
N LYS A 149 17.80 -13.18 8.03
CA LYS A 149 17.45 -13.83 9.31
C LYS A 149 16.23 -14.76 9.23
N LYS A 150 15.51 -14.77 8.09
CA LYS A 150 14.33 -15.62 7.86
C LYS A 150 14.65 -16.90 7.07
N LEU A 151 15.91 -17.09 6.66
CA LEU A 151 16.49 -18.30 6.08
C LEU A 151 17.21 -19.10 7.18
#